data_AF-A0A6M3ILJ7-F1
#
_entry.id   AF-A0A6M3ILJ7-F1
#
_cell.length_a   1.000
_cell.length_b   1.000
_cell.length_c   1.000
_cell.angle_alpha   90.00
_cell.angle_beta   90.00
_cell.angle_gamma   90.00
#
_symmetry.space_group_name_H-M   'P 1'
#
loop_
_entity.id
_entity.type
_entity.pdbx_description
1 polymer ?
#
loop_
_entity_poly.entity_id
_entity_poly.type
_entity_poly.pdbx_seq_one_letter_code
_entity_poly.pdbx_strand_id
1 'polypeptide(L)'
;MKYQNNSDGTITDIETGLMWQQKTNDKTFDWWEAGGYCKNLTLAGHSGWRLPTRKELVSLVDYKRRAPAIDSIFRLFLLKYWSSTTDICNTNLAWYVDFGIGYDYVTYKSYSYYVRAVRGEGKVPQSHKEDIDSTMLLVGWGDTREGTVDQIIKAMVLPMDREAEKNEI
;
A
#
# COMPACT_ATOMS: atom_id res chain seq x y z
N MET A 1 -3.80 -20.94 1.08
CA MET A 1 -3.46 -20.48 -0.29
C MET A 1 -3.82 -19.01 -0.34
N LYS A 2 -2.87 -18.10 -0.63
CA LYS A 2 -3.08 -16.64 -0.49
C LYS A 2 -3.79 -16.00 -1.69
N TYR A 3 -3.46 -16.47 -2.90
CA TYR A 3 -3.94 -15.92 -4.16
C TYR A 3 -4.70 -16.95 -4.97
N GLN A 4 -5.81 -16.54 -5.59
CA GLN A 4 -6.62 -17.33 -6.51
C GLN A 4 -6.54 -16.73 -7.92
N ASN A 5 -6.15 -17.53 -8.91
CA ASN A 5 -6.23 -17.14 -10.31
C ASN A 5 -7.66 -17.31 -10.82
N ASN A 6 -8.27 -16.24 -11.34
CA ASN A 6 -9.63 -16.29 -11.88
C ASN A 6 -9.68 -16.78 -13.34
N SER A 7 -8.51 -16.99 -13.97
CA SER A 7 -8.35 -17.47 -15.35
C SER A 7 -8.91 -16.53 -16.43
N ASP A 8 -9.11 -15.26 -16.08
CA ASP A 8 -9.64 -14.19 -16.93
C ASP A 8 -8.66 -12.99 -17.05
N GLY A 9 -7.42 -13.18 -16.59
CA GLY A 9 -6.42 -12.13 -16.48
C GLY A 9 -6.44 -11.36 -15.16
N THR A 10 -7.21 -11.83 -14.17
CA THR A 10 -7.24 -11.27 -12.80
C THR A 10 -6.86 -12.30 -11.73
N ILE A 11 -6.43 -11.79 -10.58
CA ILE A 11 -6.09 -12.57 -9.39
C ILE A 11 -6.87 -12.00 -8.20
N THR A 12 -7.49 -12.86 -7.41
CA THR A 12 -8.10 -12.48 -6.14
C THR A 12 -7.14 -12.78 -5.00
N ASP A 13 -6.84 -11.77 -4.20
CA ASP A 13 -6.20 -11.94 -2.89
C ASP A 13 -7.28 -12.32 -1.87
N ILE A 14 -7.21 -13.56 -1.38
CA ILE A 14 -8.24 -14.14 -0.53
C ILE A 14 -8.26 -13.50 0.86
N GLU A 15 -7.11 -13.00 1.34
CA GLU A 15 -7.00 -12.41 2.67
C GLU A 15 -7.57 -10.99 2.71
N THR A 16 -7.31 -10.20 1.67
CA THR A 16 -7.74 -8.80 1.60
C THR A 16 -9.09 -8.63 0.90
N GLY A 17 -9.48 -9.56 0.03
CA GLY A 17 -10.60 -9.43 -0.89
C GLY A 17 -10.30 -8.50 -2.08
N LEU A 18 -9.05 -8.07 -2.25
CA LEU A 18 -8.64 -7.24 -3.39
C LEU A 18 -8.52 -8.09 -4.65
N MET A 19 -8.92 -7.51 -5.77
CA MET A 19 -8.72 -8.09 -7.10
C MET A 19 -7.61 -7.34 -7.82
N TRP A 20 -6.70 -8.08 -8.42
CA TRP A 20 -5.49 -7.58 -9.05
C TRP A 20 -5.46 -7.94 -10.53
N GLN A 21 -4.95 -7.02 -11.34
CA GLN A 21 -4.54 -7.36 -12.70
C GLN A 21 -3.45 -8.43 -12.64
N GLN A 22 -3.57 -9.52 -13.41
CA GLN A 22 -2.59 -10.61 -13.44
C GLN A 22 -1.37 -10.27 -14.31
N LYS A 23 -1.59 -9.91 -15.57
CA LYS A 23 -0.52 -9.49 -16.48
C LYS A 23 -0.58 -7.98 -16.67
N THR A 24 0.53 -7.30 -16.39
CA THR A 24 0.63 -5.85 -16.54
C THR A 24 0.91 -5.48 -17.99
N ASN A 25 0.68 -4.23 -18.36
CA ASN A 25 1.08 -3.73 -19.68
C ASN A 25 2.61 -3.75 -19.81
N ASP A 26 3.11 -3.86 -21.03
CA ASP A 26 4.55 -3.87 -21.33
C ASP A 26 5.12 -2.42 -21.37
N LYS A 27 4.26 -1.42 -21.12
CA LYS A 27 4.58 0.02 -21.06
C LYS A 27 4.78 0.51 -19.63
N THR A 28 5.70 1.45 -19.49
CA THR A 28 5.86 2.29 -18.28
C THR A 28 5.11 3.60 -18.44
N PHE A 29 4.69 4.18 -17.32
CA PHE A 29 3.92 5.42 -17.26
C PHE A 29 4.53 6.35 -16.23
N ASP A 30 4.40 7.67 -16.45
CA ASP A 30 4.55 8.59 -15.32
C ASP A 30 3.43 8.37 -14.29
N TRP A 31 3.52 9.01 -13.13
CA TRP A 31 2.59 8.77 -12.03
C TRP A 31 1.14 9.20 -12.35
N TRP A 32 0.95 10.25 -13.13
CA TRP A 32 -0.38 10.75 -13.48
C TRP A 32 -1.02 9.88 -14.57
N GLU A 33 -0.24 9.53 -15.58
CA GLU A 33 -0.61 8.58 -16.62
C GLU A 33 -0.95 7.22 -16.04
N ALA A 34 -0.20 6.76 -15.02
CA ALA A 34 -0.47 5.52 -14.31
C ALA A 34 -1.86 5.51 -13.66
N GLY A 35 -2.22 6.61 -12.98
CA GLY A 35 -3.55 6.79 -12.41
C GLY A 35 -4.64 6.78 -13.48
N GLY A 36 -4.40 7.46 -14.60
CA GLY A 36 -5.30 7.48 -15.76
C GLY A 36 -5.48 6.10 -16.39
N TYR A 37 -4.40 5.35 -16.58
CA TYR A 37 -4.41 4.00 -17.11
C TYR A 37 -5.29 3.09 -16.26
N CYS A 38 -5.07 3.06 -14.94
CA CYS A 38 -5.89 2.25 -14.04
C CYS A 38 -7.36 2.63 -14.11
N LYS A 39 -7.68 3.93 -14.04
CA LYS A 39 -9.07 4.41 -14.04
C LYS A 39 -9.83 4.02 -15.30
N ASN A 40 -9.15 4.02 -16.44
CA ASN A 40 -9.74 3.71 -17.75
C ASN A 40 -9.66 2.21 -18.12
N LEU A 41 -9.03 1.39 -17.28
CA LEU A 41 -8.90 -0.05 -17.55
C LEU A 41 -10.26 -0.73 -17.44
N THR A 42 -10.59 -1.54 -18.44
CA THR A 42 -11.65 -2.54 -18.38
C THR A 42 -11.04 -3.90 -18.63
N LEU A 43 -11.17 -4.81 -17.66
CA LEU A 43 -10.52 -6.12 -17.67
C LEU A 43 -11.47 -7.14 -17.06
N ALA A 44 -11.62 -8.31 -17.69
CA ALA A 44 -12.52 -9.38 -17.24
C ALA A 44 -13.98 -8.92 -16.99
N GLY A 45 -14.48 -7.96 -17.80
CA GLY A 45 -15.81 -7.37 -17.60
C GLY A 45 -15.92 -6.43 -16.40
N HIS A 46 -14.81 -6.11 -15.74
CA HIS A 46 -14.74 -5.23 -14.59
C HIS A 46 -14.16 -3.85 -14.95
N SER A 47 -14.82 -2.81 -14.46
CA SER A 47 -14.34 -1.42 -14.38
C SER A 47 -13.99 -1.04 -12.93
N GLY A 48 -13.68 0.23 -12.64
CA GLY A 48 -13.40 0.68 -11.27
C GLY A 48 -12.02 0.25 -10.76
N TRP A 49 -11.12 -0.03 -11.68
CA TRP A 49 -9.71 -0.26 -11.39
C TRP A 49 -9.03 1.03 -10.95
N ARG A 50 -8.09 0.94 -10.01
CA ARG A 50 -7.34 2.07 -9.47
C ARG A 50 -5.87 1.71 -9.29
N LEU A 51 -5.06 2.76 -9.15
CA LEU A 51 -3.66 2.62 -8.78
C LEU A 51 -3.58 2.22 -7.29
N PRO A 52 -2.88 1.11 -6.94
CA PRO A 52 -2.81 0.62 -5.57
C PRO A 52 -2.05 1.58 -4.65
N THR A 53 -2.44 1.59 -3.38
CA THR A 53 -1.71 2.29 -2.33
C THR A 53 -0.41 1.58 -2.00
N ARG A 54 0.49 2.27 -1.28
CA ARG A 54 1.80 1.73 -0.92
C ARG A 54 1.66 0.44 -0.13
N LYS A 55 0.75 0.44 0.84
CA LYS A 55 0.48 -0.71 1.72
C LYS A 55 -0.05 -1.92 0.95
N GLU A 56 -0.92 -1.68 -0.05
CA GLU A 56 -1.44 -2.77 -0.89
C GLU A 56 -0.37 -3.36 -1.81
N LEU A 57 0.55 -2.55 -2.36
CA LEU A 57 1.66 -3.12 -3.15
C LEU A 57 2.66 -3.86 -2.26
N VAL A 58 2.99 -3.33 -1.09
CA VAL A 58 3.90 -3.97 -0.14
C VAL A 58 3.33 -5.30 0.34
N SER A 59 2.00 -5.46 0.46
CA SER A 59 1.42 -6.76 0.86
C SER A 59 1.59 -7.87 -0.17
N LEU A 60 1.93 -7.53 -1.42
CA LEU A 60 2.29 -8.50 -2.45
C LEU A 60 3.74 -8.97 -2.32
N VAL A 61 4.59 -8.25 -1.58
CA VAL A 61 5.99 -8.62 -1.40
C VAL A 61 6.08 -9.90 -0.57
N ASP A 62 6.81 -10.87 -1.11
CA ASP A 62 7.14 -12.12 -0.44
C ASP A 62 8.61 -12.10 -0.03
N TYR A 63 8.88 -11.74 1.23
CA TYR A 63 10.24 -11.62 1.78
C TYR A 63 10.99 -12.96 1.87
N LYS A 64 10.31 -14.10 1.67
CA LYS A 64 10.96 -15.42 1.58
C LYS A 64 11.50 -15.69 0.17
N ARG A 65 11.11 -14.90 -0.82
CA ARG A 65 11.55 -14.99 -2.21
C ARG A 65 12.47 -13.81 -2.55
N ARG A 66 13.37 -14.02 -3.51
CA ARG A 66 14.25 -12.97 -4.04
C ARG A 66 14.28 -13.09 -5.57
N ALA A 67 14.26 -11.95 -6.25
CA ALA A 67 14.37 -11.86 -7.71
C ALA A 67 13.43 -12.80 -8.52
N PRO A 68 12.10 -12.66 -8.42
CA PRO A 68 11.38 -11.57 -7.76
C PRO A 68 10.78 -11.96 -6.39
N ALA A 69 10.71 -10.99 -5.49
CA ALA A 69 10.06 -11.05 -4.19
C ALA A 69 8.53 -10.91 -4.31
N ILE A 70 7.89 -11.69 -5.18
CA ILE A 70 6.43 -11.77 -5.35
C ILE A 70 6.05 -13.19 -5.77
N ASP A 71 4.80 -13.57 -5.57
CA ASP A 71 4.31 -14.84 -6.11
C ASP A 71 4.29 -14.85 -7.65
N SER A 72 4.79 -15.95 -8.23
CA SER A 72 4.87 -16.19 -9.68
C SER A 72 3.53 -16.05 -10.42
N ILE A 73 2.40 -16.22 -9.72
CA ILE A 73 1.05 -16.02 -10.27
C ILE A 73 0.86 -14.62 -10.89
N PHE A 74 1.57 -13.61 -10.38
CA PHE A 74 1.49 -12.22 -10.83
C PHE A 74 2.26 -11.92 -12.12
N ARG A 75 2.91 -12.91 -12.76
CA ARG A 75 3.55 -12.80 -14.10
C ARG A 75 4.23 -11.45 -14.35
N LEU A 76 5.27 -11.14 -13.56
CA LEU A 76 5.97 -9.86 -13.67
C LEU A 76 6.64 -9.69 -15.04
N PHE A 77 6.68 -8.45 -15.52
CA PHE A 77 7.45 -8.05 -16.71
C PHE A 77 8.75 -7.34 -16.31
N LEU A 78 8.67 -6.39 -15.39
CA LEU A 78 9.80 -5.75 -14.71
C LEU A 78 9.44 -5.51 -13.23
N LEU A 79 10.39 -4.97 -12.47
CA LEU A 79 10.37 -5.10 -11.01
C LEU A 79 9.76 -3.90 -10.27
N LYS A 80 9.65 -2.71 -10.89
CA LYS A 80 9.23 -1.47 -10.21
C LYS A 80 7.81 -1.04 -10.56
N TYR A 81 6.96 -0.85 -9.56
CA TYR A 81 5.54 -0.54 -9.71
C TYR A 81 5.10 0.69 -8.93
N TRP A 82 4.37 1.58 -9.60
CA TRP A 82 3.83 2.80 -9.02
C TRP A 82 2.74 2.55 -7.97
N SER A 83 2.81 3.32 -6.88
CA SER A 83 1.72 3.47 -5.93
C SER A 83 0.99 4.80 -6.09
N SER A 84 -0.30 4.86 -5.73
CA SER A 84 -1.07 6.10 -5.55
C SER A 84 -0.68 6.92 -4.32
N THR A 85 0.20 6.42 -3.46
CA THR A 85 0.65 7.14 -2.26
C THR A 85 1.68 8.21 -2.63
N THR A 86 1.33 9.48 -2.41
CA THR A 86 2.24 10.63 -2.52
C THR A 86 3.10 10.72 -1.26
N ASP A 87 4.33 11.20 -1.39
CA ASP A 87 5.20 11.44 -0.23
C ASP A 87 4.68 12.61 0.63
N ILE A 88 4.79 12.47 1.95
CA ILE A 88 4.27 13.46 2.89
C ILE A 88 5.17 14.70 2.99
N CYS A 89 6.46 14.56 2.75
CA CYS A 89 7.44 15.65 2.84
C CYS A 89 7.56 16.42 1.51
N ASN A 90 7.33 15.76 0.38
CA ASN A 90 7.39 16.40 -0.95
C ASN A 90 6.34 15.83 -1.90
N THR A 91 5.32 16.63 -2.20
CA THR A 91 4.18 16.22 -3.04
C THR A 91 4.53 15.98 -4.51
N ASN A 92 5.72 16.38 -4.95
CA ASN A 92 6.26 16.04 -6.29
C ASN A 92 6.78 14.60 -6.36
N LEU A 93 6.92 13.91 -5.22
CA LEU A 93 7.36 12.53 -5.13
C LEU A 93 6.18 11.59 -4.85
N ALA A 94 6.33 10.34 -5.29
CA ALA A 94 5.41 9.26 -4.97
C ALA A 94 6.16 7.97 -4.65
N TRP A 95 5.49 7.08 -3.94
CA TRP A 95 6.02 5.76 -3.59
C TRP A 95 5.93 4.80 -4.77
N TYR A 96 6.93 3.93 -4.90
CA TYR A 96 6.90 2.76 -5.77
C TYR A 96 7.46 1.55 -5.01
N VAL A 97 7.11 0.35 -5.46
CA VAL A 97 7.63 -0.92 -4.91
C VAL A 97 8.48 -1.60 -5.96
N ASP A 98 9.69 -2.02 -5.58
CA ASP A 98 10.63 -2.82 -6.36
C ASP A 98 10.57 -4.29 -5.90
N PHE A 99 9.85 -5.12 -6.65
CA PHE A 99 9.76 -6.57 -6.43
C PHE A 99 11.06 -7.32 -6.77
N GLY A 100 12.08 -6.69 -7.33
CA GLY A 100 13.38 -7.33 -7.57
C GLY A 100 14.11 -7.58 -6.26
N ILE A 101 14.02 -6.60 -5.37
CA ILE A 101 14.70 -6.56 -4.07
C ILE A 101 13.74 -6.58 -2.88
N GLY A 102 12.43 -6.40 -3.11
CA GLY A 102 11.40 -6.42 -2.07
C GLY A 102 11.33 -5.13 -1.25
N TYR A 103 11.74 -4.00 -1.82
CA TYR A 103 11.75 -2.69 -1.14
C TYR A 103 10.81 -1.69 -1.79
N ASP A 104 10.49 -0.64 -1.04
CA ASP A 104 9.72 0.49 -1.50
C ASP A 104 10.48 1.81 -1.26
N TYR A 105 10.41 2.71 -2.24
CA TYR A 105 11.13 3.98 -2.22
C TYR A 105 10.26 5.10 -2.77
N VAL A 106 10.64 6.34 -2.48
CA VAL A 106 10.06 7.54 -3.09
C VAL A 106 10.89 8.02 -4.27
N THR A 107 10.24 8.62 -5.26
CA THR A 107 10.90 9.17 -6.46
C THR A 107 9.98 10.20 -7.14
N TYR A 108 10.51 10.97 -8.08
CA TYR A 108 9.76 11.97 -8.84
C TYR A 108 8.61 11.35 -9.64
N LYS A 109 7.43 11.97 -9.56
CA LYS A 109 6.23 11.57 -10.29
C LYS A 109 6.38 11.59 -11.81
N SER A 110 7.38 12.32 -12.33
CA SER A 110 7.71 12.36 -13.76
C SER A 110 8.49 11.15 -14.27
N TYR A 111 8.96 10.26 -13.38
CA TYR A 111 9.68 9.05 -13.79
C TYR A 111 8.72 7.97 -14.28
N SER A 112 9.19 7.10 -15.16
CA SER A 112 8.34 6.06 -15.74
C SER A 112 8.54 4.71 -15.05
N TYR A 113 7.47 4.14 -14.48
CA TYR A 113 7.45 2.79 -13.90
C TYR A 113 6.21 2.01 -14.35
N TYR A 114 6.17 0.72 -14.02
CA TYR A 114 5.05 -0.15 -14.35
C TYR A 114 3.87 0.10 -13.42
N VAL A 115 2.72 -0.37 -13.86
CA VAL A 115 1.46 -0.22 -13.15
C VAL A 115 0.75 -1.56 -13.11
N ARG A 116 0.28 -1.93 -11.92
CA ARG A 116 -0.62 -3.06 -11.70
C ARG A 116 -1.88 -2.51 -11.07
N ALA A 117 -2.97 -2.58 -11.81
CA ALA A 117 -4.24 -2.10 -11.30
C ALA A 117 -4.78 -3.02 -10.20
N VAL A 118 -5.43 -2.40 -9.21
CA VAL A 118 -6.18 -3.08 -8.15
C VAL A 118 -7.62 -2.59 -8.16
N ARG A 119 -8.55 -3.46 -7.76
CA ARG A 119 -9.97 -3.16 -7.61
C ARG A 119 -10.48 -3.65 -6.25
N GLY A 120 -11.43 -2.92 -5.69
CA GLY A 120 -12.11 -3.23 -4.43
C GLY A 120 -11.66 -2.33 -3.27
N GLU A 121 -12.42 -2.38 -2.18
CA GLU A 121 -12.14 -1.72 -0.90
C GLU A 121 -11.58 -2.71 0.13
N GLY A 122 -10.85 -3.72 -0.36
CA GLY A 122 -10.35 -4.82 0.47
C GLY A 122 -9.58 -4.33 1.69
N LYS A 123 -9.56 -5.16 2.73
CA LYS A 123 -8.87 -4.83 3.98
C LYS A 123 -7.39 -4.65 3.65
N VAL A 124 -6.86 -3.44 3.83
CA VAL A 124 -5.40 -3.25 3.86
C VAL A 124 -4.87 -4.17 4.96
N PRO A 125 -3.91 -5.07 4.69
CA PRO A 125 -3.39 -5.97 5.71
C PRO A 125 -2.96 -5.13 6.90
N GLN A 126 -3.60 -5.35 8.04
CA GLN A 126 -3.08 -4.86 9.30
C GLN A 126 -1.71 -5.54 9.43
N SER A 127 -0.64 -4.74 9.43
CA SER A 127 0.66 -5.19 9.95
C SER A 127 0.36 -5.94 11.26
N HIS A 128 0.74 -7.21 11.33
CA HIS A 128 0.36 -8.16 12.38
C HIS A 128 0.03 -7.45 13.70
N LYS A 129 -1.27 -7.33 14.01
CA LYS A 129 -1.69 -6.91 15.37
C LYS A 129 -1.14 -7.87 16.43
N GLU A 130 -0.80 -9.09 16.02
CA GLU A 130 -0.17 -10.10 16.85
C GLU A 130 1.20 -9.69 17.40
N ASP A 131 1.94 -8.79 16.74
CA ASP A 131 3.21 -8.27 17.29
C ASP A 131 2.96 -7.24 18.40
N ILE A 132 1.86 -6.48 18.31
CA ILE A 132 1.48 -5.49 19.33
C ILE A 132 0.89 -6.20 20.55
N ASP A 133 0.03 -7.21 20.35
CA ASP A 133 -0.53 -8.02 21.44
C ASP A 133 0.53 -8.90 22.13
N SER A 134 1.48 -9.47 21.37
CA SER A 134 2.60 -10.24 21.96
C SER A 134 3.55 -9.34 22.75
N THR A 135 3.77 -8.10 22.30
CA THR A 135 4.55 -7.11 23.07
C THR A 135 3.79 -6.64 24.31
N MET A 136 2.46 -6.44 24.22
CA MET A 136 1.61 -6.11 25.37
C MET A 136 1.57 -7.22 26.43
N LEU A 137 1.53 -8.48 26.01
CA LEU A 137 1.66 -9.66 26.89
C LEU A 137 3.04 -9.72 27.57
N LEU A 138 4.12 -9.35 26.86
CA LEU A 138 5.48 -9.32 27.42
C LEU A 138 5.72 -8.14 28.38
N VAL A 139 5.03 -7.00 28.21
CA VAL A 139 5.15 -5.85 29.12
C VAL A 139 4.20 -5.88 30.32
N GLY A 140 3.34 -6.91 30.43
CA GLY A 140 2.52 -7.13 31.62
C GLY A 140 1.41 -6.09 31.84
N TRP A 141 0.93 -5.42 30.79
CA TRP A 141 -0.25 -4.55 30.90
C TRP A 141 -1.51 -5.42 30.79
N GLY A 142 -1.97 -5.90 31.94
CA GLY A 142 -3.24 -6.61 32.06
C GLY A 142 -4.42 -5.67 31.80
N ASP A 143 -5.28 -6.08 30.87
CA ASP A 143 -6.70 -5.75 30.73
C ASP A 143 -7.17 -4.40 31.32
N THR A 144 -7.22 -3.36 30.48
CA THR A 144 -8.08 -2.20 30.71
C THR A 144 -8.98 -1.99 29.50
N ARG A 145 -10.18 -2.57 29.59
CA ARG A 145 -11.45 -2.18 28.94
C ARG A 145 -11.38 -0.89 28.09
N GLU A 146 -11.51 -1.06 26.77
CA GLU A 146 -12.07 -0.18 25.70
C GLU A 146 -11.97 1.36 25.75
N GLY A 147 -11.27 1.99 26.69
CA GLY A 147 -11.31 3.46 26.88
C GLY A 147 -10.09 4.26 26.41
N THR A 148 -8.94 3.62 26.17
CA THR A 148 -7.64 4.35 26.11
C THR A 148 -7.12 4.59 24.70
N VAL A 149 -7.49 3.76 23.71
CA VAL A 149 -7.00 3.91 22.33
C VAL A 149 -7.49 5.23 21.72
N ASP A 150 -8.73 5.62 22.00
CA ASP A 150 -9.29 6.90 21.56
C ASP A 150 -8.61 8.11 22.20
N GLN A 151 -8.12 8.01 23.45
CA GLN A 151 -7.36 9.09 24.09
C GLN A 151 -5.95 9.24 23.51
N ILE A 152 -5.31 8.12 23.15
CA ILE A 152 -3.98 8.11 22.52
C ILE A 152 -4.04 8.70 21.10
N ILE A 153 -5.11 8.40 20.35
CA ILE A 153 -5.35 8.99 19.02
C ILE A 153 -5.66 10.50 19.13
N LYS A 154 -6.39 10.93 20.17
CA LYS A 154 -6.64 12.36 20.45
C LYS A 154 -5.37 13.13 20.82
N ALA A 155 -4.41 12.49 21.49
CA ALA A 155 -3.15 13.12 21.88
C ALA A 155 -2.15 13.27 20.72
N MET A 156 -2.23 12.42 19.68
CA MET A 156 -1.38 12.53 18.49
C MET A 156 -1.92 13.48 17.41
N VAL A 157 -3.13 14.02 17.59
CA VAL A 157 -3.75 15.00 16.68
C VAL A 157 -4.16 16.23 17.47
N LEU A 158 -3.19 17.03 17.92
CA LEU A 158 -3.43 18.43 18.29
C LEU A 158 -2.66 19.36 17.33
N PRO A 159 -3.30 20.45 16.84
CA PRO A 159 -2.69 21.37 15.90
C PRO A 159 -1.61 22.21 16.57
N MET A 160 -0.51 22.47 15.85
CA MET A 160 0.43 23.54 16.14
C MET A 160 -0.31 24.88 16.07
N ASP A 161 -0.77 25.40 17.20
CA ASP A 161 -1.19 26.79 17.30
C ASP A 161 -0.55 27.52 18.48
N ARG A 162 -0.31 28.78 18.20
CA ARG A 162 0.55 29.77 18.86
C ARG A 162 0.26 29.97 20.34
N GLU A 163 1.33 30.17 21.11
CA GLU A 163 1.31 31.20 22.17
C GLU A 163 2.48 32.18 21.96
N ALA A 164 2.10 33.37 21.50
CA ALA A 164 2.73 34.61 21.90
C ALA A 164 2.09 35.06 23.24
N GLU A 165 2.82 35.90 23.97
CA GLU A 165 2.42 36.60 25.21
C GLU A 165 2.23 35.75 26.48
N LYS A 166 3.30 35.69 27.28
CA LYS A 166 3.39 36.42 28.56
C LYS A 166 4.75 36.14 29.21
N ASN A 167 5.59 37.16 29.27
CA ASN A 167 6.42 37.35 30.46
C ASN A 167 6.68 38.85 30.63
N GLU A 168 5.97 39.37 31.61
CA GLU A 168 6.18 40.63 32.29
C GLU A 168 7.61 40.69 32.87
N ILE A 169 8.28 41.82 32.70
CA ILE A 169 9.19 42.43 33.68
C ILE A 169 8.75 43.88 33.83
#